data_AF-A0A523RNA0-F1
#
_entry.id   AF-A0A523RNA0-F1
#
_cell.length_a   1.000
_cell.length_b   1.000
_cell.length_c   1.000
_cell.angle_alpha   90.00
_cell.angle_beta   90.00
_cell.angle_gamma   90.00
#
_symmetry.space_group_name_H-M   'P 1'
#
loop_
_entity.id
_entity.type
_entity.pdbx_description
1 polymer ?
#
loop_
_entity_poly.entity_id
_entity_poly.type
_entity_poly.pdbx_seq_one_letter_code
_entity_poly.pdbx_strand_id
1 'polypeptide(L)' 'TRLSLKERVGGLEKEIITTALEETGGVQTEAAKLLGISRRIIRYKMEKYGIQRG' A
#
# COMPACT_ATOMS: atom_id res chain seq x y z
N THR A 1 14.68 -11.54 -16.99
CA THR A 1 14.22 -12.63 -16.09
C THR A 1 12.74 -12.45 -15.82
N ARG A 2 11.91 -13.51 -15.88
CA ARG A 2 10.45 -13.40 -15.65
C ARG A 2 10.17 -13.29 -14.15
N LEU A 3 9.46 -12.26 -13.73
CA LEU A 3 8.99 -12.12 -12.34
C LEU A 3 7.93 -13.18 -12.01
N SER A 4 7.96 -13.68 -10.78
CA SER A 4 6.91 -14.54 -10.23
C SER A 4 5.60 -13.76 -10.05
N LEU A 5 4.47 -14.48 -9.98
CA LEU A 5 3.16 -13.88 -9.70
C LEU A 5 3.18 -13.08 -8.38
N LYS A 6 3.83 -13.62 -7.35
CA LYS A 6 3.95 -12.99 -6.03
C LYS A 6 4.67 -11.64 -6.10
N GLU A 7 5.73 -11.53 -6.90
CA GLU A 7 6.47 -10.28 -7.09
C GLU A 7 5.64 -9.25 -7.85
N ARG A 8 4.95 -9.67 -8.93
CA ARG A 8 4.10 -8.77 -9.71
C ARG A 8 2.93 -8.21 -8.88
N VAL A 9 2.25 -9.08 -8.14
CA VAL A 9 1.17 -8.66 -7.23
C VAL A 9 1.71 -7.76 -6.13
N GLY A 10 2.87 -8.07 -5.56
CA GLY A 10 3.50 -7.22 -4.53
C GLY A 10 3.86 -5.82 -5.04
N GLY A 11 4.35 -5.70 -6.27
CA GLY A 11 4.61 -4.41 -6.91
C GLY A 11 3.34 -3.58 -7.08
N LEU A 12 2.28 -4.19 -7.63
CA LEU A 12 0.98 -3.52 -7.81
C LEU A 12 0.36 -3.11 -6.46
N GLU A 13 0.41 -3.97 -5.44
CA GLU A 13 -0.09 -3.61 -4.10
C GLU A 13 0.71 -2.43 -3.51
N LYS A 14 2.04 -2.39 -3.70
CA LYS A 14 2.86 -1.27 -3.24
C LYS A 14 2.46 0.03 -3.92
N GLU A 15 2.30 0.01 -5.23
CA GLU A 15 1.90 1.18 -6.03
C GLU A 15 0.55 1.73 -5.56
N ILE A 16 -0.48 0.89 -5.50
CA ILE A 16 -1.84 1.28 -5.07
C ILE A 16 -1.84 1.89 -3.67
N ILE A 17 -1.09 1.31 -2.73
CA ILE A 17 -1.04 1.81 -1.34
C ILE A 17 -0.31 3.14 -1.26
N THR A 18 0.80 3.30 -2.00
CA THR A 18 1.52 4.58 -2.05
C THR A 18 0.63 5.67 -2.63
N THR A 19 -0.04 5.43 -3.76
CA THR A 19 -0.95 6.40 -4.37
C THR A 19 -2.10 6.79 -3.44
N ALA A 20 -2.73 5.82 -2.77
CA ALA A 20 -3.78 6.11 -1.79
C ALA A 20 -3.28 6.93 -0.59
N LEU A 21 -2.05 6.72 -0.15
CA LEU A 21 -1.43 7.53 0.89
C LEU A 21 -1.14 8.95 0.37
N GLU A 22 -0.64 9.12 -0.85
CA GLU A 22 -0.41 10.44 -1.46
C GLU A 22 -1.71 11.23 -1.62
N GLU A 23 -2.76 10.61 -2.16
CA GLU A 23 -4.09 11.23 -2.34
C GLU A 23 -4.73 11.68 -1.02
N THR A 24 -4.38 11.03 0.09
CA THR A 24 -4.93 11.32 1.42
C THR A 24 -3.97 12.12 2.30
N GLY A 25 -2.86 12.62 1.75
CA GLY A 25 -1.86 13.37 2.51
C GLY A 25 -1.20 12.56 3.63
N GLY A 26 -1.03 11.26 3.43
CA GLY A 26 -0.41 10.32 4.38
C GLY A 26 -1.36 9.79 5.45
N VAL A 27 -2.65 10.15 5.42
CA VAL A 27 -3.62 9.73 6.44
C VAL A 27 -4.04 8.28 6.22
N GLN A 28 -3.37 7.35 6.91
CA GLN A 28 -3.56 5.90 6.76
C GLN A 28 -5.01 5.41 6.92
N THR A 29 -5.82 6.07 7.76
CA THR A 29 -7.24 5.71 7.95
C THR A 29 -8.08 6.06 6.72
N GLU A 30 -7.80 7.21 6.09
CA GLU A 30 -8.48 7.61 4.86
C GLU A 30 -7.98 6.78 3.67
N ALA A 31 -6.68 6.51 3.57
CA ALA A 31 -6.13 5.60 2.55
C ALA A 31 -6.76 4.20 2.65
N ALA A 32 -6.94 3.69 3.87
CA ALA A 32 -7.61 2.43 4.11
C ALA A 32 -9.08 2.45 3.65
N LYS A 33 -9.79 3.54 3.96
CA LYS A 33 -11.18 3.77 3.54
C LYS A 33 -11.30 3.85 2.02
N LEU A 34 -10.41 4.58 1.36
CA LEU A 34 -10.34 4.70 -0.10
C LEU A 34 -10.16 3.33 -0.77
N LEU A 35 -9.27 2.51 -0.21
CA LEU A 35 -8.98 1.17 -0.73
C LEU A 35 -9.96 0.08 -0.26
N GLY A 36 -10.97 0.42 0.55
CA GLY A 36 -11.95 -0.54 1.05
C GLY A 36 -11.37 -1.62 1.97
N ILE A 37 -10.26 -1.33 2.66
CA ILE A 37 -9.56 -2.26 3.56
C ILE A 37 -9.40 -1.68 4.97
N SER A 38 -9.00 -2.51 5.92
CA SER A 38 -8.73 -2.01 7.28
C SER A 38 -7.40 -1.25 7.36
N ARG A 39 -7.32 -0.25 8.25
CA ARG A 39 -6.06 0.43 8.60
C ARG A 39 -4.94 -0.54 9.00
N ARG A 40 -5.28 -1.68 9.60
CA ARG A 40 -4.32 -2.73 9.98
C ARG A 40 -3.66 -3.34 8.74
N ILE A 41 -4.42 -3.57 7.66
CA ILE A 41 -3.87 -4.08 6.39
C ILE A 41 -2.91 -3.06 5.79
N ILE A 42 -3.29 -1.77 5.74
CA ILE A 42 -2.40 -0.70 5.27
C ILE A 42 -1.08 -0.72 6.05
N ARG A 43 -1.14 -0.73 7.38
CA ARG A 43 0.06 -0.75 8.23
C ARG A 43 0.96 -1.93 7.91
N TYR A 44 0.40 -3.15 7.86
CA TYR A 44 1.16 -4.35 7.54
C TYR A 44 1.82 -4.28 6.15
N LYS A 45 1.10 -3.79 5.15
CA LYS A 45 1.63 -3.66 3.80
C LYS A 45 2.69 -2.56 3.68
N MET A 46 2.56 -1.46 4.43
CA MET A 46 3.59 -0.43 4.53
C MET A 46 4.88 -0.99 5.12
N GLU A 47 4.79 -1.74 6.22
CA GLU A 47 5.94 -2.43 6.81
C GLU A 47 6.56 -3.43 5.83
N LYS A 48 5.73 -4.25 5.19
CA LYS A 48 6.16 -5.27 4.20
C LYS A 48 6.88 -4.65 2.99
N TYR A 49 6.44 -3.49 2.53
CA TYR A 49 6.95 -2.85 1.30
C TYR A 49 7.93 -1.70 1.53
N GLY A 50 8.26 -1.43 2.79
CA GLY A 50 9.14 -0.34 3.19
C GLY A 50 8.57 1.04 2.84
N ILE A 51 7.24 1.21 2.87
CA ILE A 51 6.58 2.49 2.64
C ILE A 51 6.69 3.30 3.92
N GLN A 52 7.46 4.39 3.87
CA GLN A 52 7.64 5.29 5.01
C GLN A 52 6.49 6.29 5.10
N ARG A 53 6.27 6.82 6.30
CA ARG A 53 5.39 7.98 6.44
C ARG A 53 6.14 9.20 5.90
N GLY A 54 5.51 9.92 4.97
CA GLY A 54 5.84 11.33 4.73
C GLY A 54 5.48 12.17 5.93
#